data_AF-Q96AQ7-F1
#
_entry.id   AF-Q96AQ7-F1
#
_cell.length_a   1.000
_cell.length_b   1.000
_cell.length_c   1.000
_cell.angle_alpha   90.00
_cell.angle_beta   90.00
_cell.angle_gamma   90.00
#
_symmetry.space_group_name_H-M   'P 1'
#
loop_
_entity.id
_entity.type
_entity.pdbx_description
1 polymer ?
#
loop_
_entity_poly.entity_id
_entity_poly.type
_entity_poly.pdbx_seq_one_letter_code
_entity_poly.pdbx_strand_id
1 'polypeptide(L)'
;MEYAMKSLSLLYPKSLSRHVSVRTSVVTQQLLSEPSPKAPRARPCRVSTADRSVRKGIMAYSLEDLLLKVRDTLMLADKPFFLVLEEDGTTVETEEYFQALAGDTVFMVLQKGQKWQPPSEQGTRHPLSLSHKPAKKIDVARVTFDLYKLNPQDFIGCLNVKATFYDTYSLSYDLHCCGAKRIMKEAFRWALFSMQATGHVLLGTSCYLQQLLDATEEGQPPKGKASSLIPTCLKILQ
;
A
#
# COMPACT_ATOMS: atom_id res chain seq x y z
N MET A 1 -23.54 -26.05 33.68
CA MET A 1 -22.80 -24.85 33.21
C MET A 1 -21.30 -25.11 33.04
N GLU A 2 -20.68 -25.99 33.83
CA GLU A 2 -19.23 -26.23 33.76
C GLU A 2 -18.72 -26.87 32.45
N TYR A 3 -19.57 -27.61 31.73
CA TYR A 3 -19.19 -28.28 30.48
C TYR A 3 -18.97 -27.30 29.30
N ALA A 4 -19.65 -26.15 29.31
CA ALA A 4 -19.47 -25.09 28.32
C ALA A 4 -18.20 -24.24 28.58
N MET A 5 -17.71 -24.25 29.82
CA MET A 5 -16.50 -23.50 30.20
C MET A 5 -15.21 -24.25 29.81
N LYS A 6 -15.23 -25.60 29.85
CA LYS A 6 -14.10 -26.46 29.44
C LYS A 6 -13.86 -26.50 27.92
N SER A 7 -14.89 -26.23 27.11
CA SER A 7 -14.76 -26.20 25.65
C SER A 7 -14.16 -24.89 25.14
N LEU A 8 -14.29 -23.79 25.90
CA LEU A 8 -13.70 -22.49 25.57
C LEU A 8 -12.22 -22.36 26.00
N SER A 9 -11.75 -23.19 26.94
CA SER A 9 -10.33 -23.23 27.31
C SER A 9 -9.40 -23.84 26.26
N LEU A 10 -9.93 -24.57 25.27
CA LEU A 10 -9.15 -25.13 24.16
C LEU A 10 -8.74 -24.09 23.11
N LEU A 11 -9.35 -22.90 23.12
CA LEU A 11 -9.09 -21.81 22.18
C LEU A 11 -8.20 -20.71 22.76
N TYR A 12 -7.53 -20.95 23.89
CA TYR A 12 -6.65 -19.98 24.54
C TYR A 12 -5.18 -20.32 24.24
N PRO A 13 -4.52 -19.72 23.22
CA PRO A 13 -3.12 -19.95 22.96
C PRO A 13 -2.28 -19.10 23.94
N LYS A 14 -2.16 -19.54 25.19
CA LYS A 14 -1.05 -19.10 26.05
C LYS A 14 0.19 -19.90 25.61
N SER A 15 1.17 -19.20 25.04
CA SER A 15 2.52 -19.72 24.73
C SER A 15 2.72 -20.39 23.36
N LEU A 16 2.33 -19.74 22.25
CA LEU A 16 2.91 -20.07 20.94
C LEU A 16 4.20 -19.24 20.71
N SER A 17 5.31 -19.92 20.94
CA SER A 17 6.68 -19.52 20.56
C SER A 17 6.72 -19.05 19.10
N ARG A 18 7.29 -17.84 18.88
CA ARG A 18 7.50 -17.22 17.57
C ARG A 18 8.61 -17.97 16.82
N HIS A 19 8.25 -18.86 15.91
CA HIS A 19 9.17 -19.31 14.85
C HIS A 19 8.85 -18.55 13.56
N VAL A 20 9.80 -17.71 13.13
CA VAL A 20 9.81 -17.10 11.79
C VAL A 20 10.79 -17.91 10.95
N SER A 21 10.29 -18.60 9.92
CA SER A 21 11.14 -19.22 8.91
C SER A 21 11.03 -18.39 7.63
N VAL A 22 12.10 -17.68 7.30
CA VAL A 22 12.26 -17.04 5.98
C VAL A 22 13.18 -17.95 5.17
N ARG A 23 12.62 -18.70 4.22
CA ARG A 23 13.39 -19.39 3.19
C ARG A 23 13.42 -18.52 1.95
N THR A 24 14.52 -17.80 1.74
CA THR A 24 14.86 -17.20 0.45
C THR A 24 15.76 -18.19 -0.29
N SER A 25 15.19 -19.02 -1.17
CA SER A 25 15.97 -19.75 -2.16
C SER A 25 15.96 -18.95 -3.45
N VAL A 26 16.87 -17.98 -3.58
CA VAL A 26 17.20 -17.40 -4.88
C VAL A 26 18.31 -18.25 -5.46
N VAL A 27 17.96 -19.16 -6.37
CA VAL A 27 18.95 -19.88 -7.19
C VAL A 27 19.35 -18.94 -8.32
N THR A 28 20.32 -18.06 -8.06
CA THR A 28 21.08 -17.44 -9.13
C THR A 28 22.05 -18.49 -9.67
N GLN A 29 21.70 -19.12 -10.80
CA GLN A 29 22.70 -19.70 -11.68
C GLN A 29 23.56 -18.54 -12.24
N GLN A 30 24.51 -18.08 -11.44
CA GLN A 30 25.68 -17.38 -11.96
C GLN A 30 26.55 -18.44 -12.62
N LEU A 31 26.16 -18.83 -13.84
CA LEU A 31 27.03 -19.54 -14.75
C LEU A 31 28.18 -18.56 -15.06
N LEU A 32 29.32 -18.78 -14.39
CA LEU A 32 30.61 -18.17 -14.71
C LEU A 32 30.80 -18.22 -16.22
N SER A 33 30.49 -17.12 -16.87
CA SER A 33 30.76 -16.95 -18.29
C SER A 33 32.24 -16.61 -18.37
N GLU A 34 33.03 -17.63 -18.69
CA GLU A 34 34.42 -17.53 -19.18
C GLU A 34 34.62 -16.26 -20.03
N PRO A 35 35.79 -15.61 -19.96
CA PRO A 35 36.08 -14.38 -20.68
C PRO A 35 36.19 -14.66 -22.19
N SER A 36 35.05 -14.85 -22.85
CA SER A 36 34.94 -14.70 -24.29
C SER A 36 35.27 -13.24 -24.63
N PRO A 37 36.03 -12.95 -25.70
CA PRO A 37 36.33 -11.59 -26.16
C PRO A 37 35.06 -10.97 -26.75
N LYS A 38 34.06 -10.76 -25.90
CA LYS A 38 32.82 -10.07 -26.22
C LYS A 38 33.15 -8.60 -26.17
N ALA A 39 32.78 -7.91 -27.25
CA ALA A 39 32.91 -6.47 -27.44
C ALA A 39 32.78 -5.71 -26.12
N PRO A 40 33.64 -4.70 -25.88
CA PRO A 40 33.69 -3.99 -24.60
C PRO A 40 32.28 -3.58 -24.23
N ARG A 41 31.77 -4.11 -23.12
CA ARG A 41 30.42 -3.77 -22.65
C ARG A 41 30.51 -2.42 -21.99
N ALA A 42 29.62 -1.50 -22.37
CA ALA A 42 29.55 -0.21 -21.70
C ALA A 42 29.22 -0.44 -20.21
N ARG A 43 30.06 0.13 -19.34
CA ARG A 43 29.91 0.11 -17.89
C ARG A 43 28.96 1.23 -17.46
N PRO A 44 27.95 0.97 -16.63
CA PRO A 44 27.14 2.03 -16.03
C PRO A 44 28.00 2.80 -15.02
N CYS A 45 28.06 4.11 -15.17
CA CYS A 45 28.78 5.02 -14.28
C CYS A 45 27.82 6.06 -13.75
N ARG A 46 27.89 6.35 -12.45
CA ARG A 46 27.12 7.43 -11.85
C ARG A 46 28.03 8.65 -11.71
N VAL A 47 27.60 9.79 -12.21
CA VAL A 47 28.37 11.03 -12.19
C VAL A 47 27.56 12.11 -11.48
N SER A 48 28.21 12.81 -10.55
CA SER A 48 27.65 13.89 -9.73
C SER A 48 28.37 15.21 -10.05
N THR A 49 27.66 16.32 -9.88
CA THR A 49 28.25 17.66 -9.97
C THR A 49 28.97 18.01 -8.66
N ALA A 50 29.91 18.95 -8.66
CA ALA A 50 30.67 19.37 -7.46
C ALA A 50 29.80 19.83 -6.26
N ASP A 51 28.61 20.36 -6.55
CA ASP A 51 27.60 20.79 -5.58
C ASP A 51 26.63 19.67 -5.16
N ARG A 52 26.83 18.45 -5.68
CA ARG A 52 25.98 17.26 -5.50
C ARG A 52 24.50 17.48 -5.84
N SER A 53 24.17 18.52 -6.60
CA SER A 53 22.78 18.88 -6.92
C SER A 53 22.21 18.00 -8.03
N VAL A 54 23.05 17.63 -9.00
CA VAL A 54 22.68 16.84 -10.17
C VAL A 54 23.52 15.58 -10.22
N ARG A 55 22.85 14.43 -10.24
CA ARG A 55 23.44 13.10 -10.44
C ARG A 55 22.87 12.46 -11.70
N LYS A 56 23.74 12.01 -12.61
CA LYS A 56 23.39 11.40 -13.89
C LYS A 56 24.03 10.02 -14.03
N GLY A 57 23.31 9.10 -14.66
CA GLY A 57 23.86 7.80 -15.05
C GLY A 57 24.36 7.87 -16.49
N ILE A 58 25.62 7.52 -16.73
CA ILE A 58 26.26 7.54 -18.04
C ILE A 58 26.82 6.14 -18.32
N MET A 59 26.56 5.63 -19.52
CA MET A 59 27.16 4.38 -19.99
C MET A 59 28.47 4.70 -20.69
N ALA A 60 29.60 4.18 -20.21
CA ALA A 60 30.92 4.46 -20.78
C ALA A 60 31.73 3.18 -21.03
N TYR A 61 32.53 3.16 -22.10
CA TYR A 61 33.44 2.05 -22.40
C TYR A 61 34.81 2.21 -21.74
N SER A 62 35.30 3.46 -21.68
CA SER A 62 36.56 3.86 -21.07
C SER A 62 36.41 5.17 -20.29
N LEU A 63 37.44 5.55 -19.53
CA LEU A 63 37.54 6.83 -18.85
C LEU A 63 37.45 7.99 -19.86
N GLU A 64 38.14 7.88 -21.01
CA GLU A 64 38.10 8.91 -22.06
C GLU A 64 36.67 9.10 -22.62
N ASP A 65 35.96 7.99 -22.89
CA ASP A 65 34.56 8.02 -23.34
C ASP A 65 33.63 8.60 -22.25
N LEU A 66 33.89 8.29 -20.98
CA LEU A 66 33.18 8.88 -19.86
C LEU A 66 33.39 10.41 -19.83
N LEU A 67 34.63 10.90 -19.98
CA LEU A 67 34.93 12.33 -19.97
C LEU A 67 34.21 13.07 -21.10
N LEU A 68 34.22 12.52 -22.33
CA LEU A 68 33.47 13.09 -23.45
C LEU A 68 31.97 13.16 -23.18
N LYS A 69 31.37 12.05 -22.74
CA LYS A 69 29.94 12.00 -22.41
C LYS A 69 29.57 12.91 -21.25
N VAL A 70 30.44 13.04 -20.25
CA VAL A 70 30.23 13.94 -19.11
C VAL A 70 30.21 15.40 -19.57
N ARG A 71 31.12 15.79 -20.48
CA ARG A 71 31.16 17.13 -21.06
C ARG A 71 29.85 17.47 -21.77
N ASP A 72 29.36 16.54 -22.60
CA ASP A 72 28.10 16.71 -23.34
C ASP A 72 26.88 16.71 -22.41
N THR A 73 26.86 15.81 -21.43
CA THR A 73 25.70 15.60 -20.56
C THR A 73 25.57 16.70 -19.51
N LEU A 74 26.67 17.23 -18.98
CA LEU A 74 26.69 18.32 -17.99
C LEU A 74 26.88 19.71 -18.61
N MET A 75 26.98 19.80 -19.95
CA MET A 75 27.16 21.07 -20.68
C MET A 75 28.28 21.93 -20.10
N LEU A 76 29.42 21.30 -19.80
CA LEU A 76 30.58 21.98 -19.22
C LEU A 76 31.23 22.82 -20.32
N ALA A 77 31.03 24.14 -20.27
CA ALA A 77 31.58 25.09 -21.24
C ALA A 77 33.11 25.00 -21.28
N ASP A 78 33.69 24.37 -22.32
CA ASP A 78 35.09 24.23 -22.76
C ASP A 78 36.24 24.32 -21.73
N LYS A 79 35.94 24.16 -20.45
CA LYS A 79 36.86 24.31 -19.33
C LYS A 79 37.41 22.94 -18.96
N PRO A 80 38.71 22.84 -18.65
CA PRO A 80 39.27 21.61 -18.13
C PRO A 80 38.59 21.26 -16.79
N PHE A 81 38.22 20.00 -16.67
CA PHE A 81 37.62 19.43 -15.47
C PHE A 81 38.37 18.16 -15.06
N PHE A 82 38.30 17.84 -13.77
CA PHE A 82 38.89 16.65 -13.16
C PHE A 82 37.76 15.72 -12.71
N LEU A 83 37.97 14.42 -12.90
CA LEU A 83 37.08 13.39 -12.38
C LEU A 83 37.64 12.89 -11.05
N VAL A 84 36.84 12.96 -9.99
CA VAL A 84 37.21 12.46 -8.66
C VAL A 84 36.16 11.49 -8.13
N LEU A 85 36.48 10.67 -7.14
CA LEU A 85 35.49 9.87 -6.43
C LEU A 85 34.65 10.75 -5.51
N GLU A 86 33.33 10.55 -5.50
CA GLU A 86 32.44 11.30 -4.59
C GLU A 86 32.74 10.98 -3.11
N GLU A 87 33.15 9.75 -2.83
CA GLU A 87 33.37 9.19 -1.48
C GLU A 87 34.62 9.76 -0.79
N ASP A 88 35.78 9.67 -1.44
CA ASP A 88 37.08 10.01 -0.84
C ASP A 88 37.80 11.18 -1.53
N GLY A 89 37.29 11.65 -2.67
CA GLY A 89 37.92 12.73 -3.43
C GLY A 89 39.17 12.31 -4.22
N THR A 90 39.47 11.01 -4.30
CA THR A 90 40.58 10.48 -5.11
C THR A 90 40.38 10.81 -6.58
N THR A 91 41.40 11.40 -7.22
CA THR A 91 41.36 11.72 -8.65
C THR A 91 41.48 10.46 -9.50
N VAL A 92 40.61 10.34 -10.50
CA VAL A 92 40.56 9.21 -11.45
C VAL A 92 41.18 9.67 -12.76
N GLU A 93 42.49 9.44 -12.91
CA GLU A 93 43.25 9.81 -14.11
C GLU A 93 43.66 8.59 -14.96
N THR A 94 43.60 7.40 -14.37
CA THR A 94 44.13 6.16 -14.93
C THR A 94 42.98 5.24 -15.36
N GLU A 95 43.05 4.69 -16.57
CA GLU A 95 42.03 3.78 -17.12
C GLU A 95 41.92 2.51 -16.26
N GLU A 96 43.05 1.96 -15.82
CA GLU A 96 43.12 0.76 -14.99
C GLU A 96 42.40 0.97 -13.65
N TYR A 97 42.51 2.17 -13.06
CA TYR A 97 41.78 2.51 -11.84
C TYR A 97 40.28 2.60 -12.10
N PHE A 98 39.86 3.22 -13.21
CA PHE A 98 38.46 3.30 -13.60
C PHE A 98 37.81 1.91 -13.78
N GLN A 99 38.52 0.98 -14.42
CA GLN A 99 38.04 -0.40 -14.64
C GLN A 99 38.01 -1.24 -13.36
N ALA A 100 38.90 -0.97 -12.40
CA ALA A 100 38.95 -1.67 -11.11
C ALA A 100 37.81 -1.28 -10.15
N LEU A 101 37.17 -0.12 -10.36
CA LEU A 101 36.09 0.37 -9.51
C LEU A 101 34.81 -0.46 -9.67
N ALA A 102 34.02 -0.56 -8.59
CA ALA A 102 32.75 -1.27 -8.59
C ALA A 102 31.65 -0.52 -9.38
N GLY A 103 30.70 -1.23 -9.98
CA GLY A 103 29.66 -0.63 -10.84
C GLY A 103 28.73 0.37 -10.14
N ASP A 104 28.73 0.42 -8.82
CA ASP A 104 27.99 1.36 -7.99
C ASP A 104 28.77 2.61 -7.59
N THR A 105 30.05 2.71 -7.96
CA THR A 105 30.90 3.87 -7.69
C THR A 105 30.32 5.15 -8.31
N VAL A 106 30.31 6.23 -7.51
CA VAL A 106 29.87 7.56 -7.95
C VAL A 106 31.08 8.47 -8.14
N PHE A 107 31.22 8.95 -9.36
CA PHE A 107 32.21 9.94 -9.74
C PHE A 107 31.66 11.35 -9.54
N MET A 108 32.53 12.30 -9.29
CA MET A 108 32.22 13.72 -9.14
C MET A 108 33.09 14.54 -10.07
N VAL A 109 32.50 15.53 -10.72
CA VAL A 109 33.19 16.39 -11.69
C VAL A 109 33.57 17.71 -11.04
N LEU A 110 34.85 18.07 -11.10
CA LEU A 110 35.41 19.31 -10.56
C LEU A 110 35.93 20.20 -11.69
N GLN A 111 35.46 21.44 -11.79
CA GLN A 111 36.05 22.43 -12.71
C GLN A 111 37.27 23.11 -12.09
N LYS A 112 38.10 23.77 -12.93
CA LYS A 112 39.23 24.58 -12.46
C LYS A 112 38.81 25.57 -11.36
N GLY A 113 39.36 25.39 -10.15
CA GLY A 113 39.09 26.21 -8.97
C GLY A 113 38.12 25.59 -7.96
N GLN A 114 37.41 24.51 -8.32
CA GLN A 114 36.60 23.73 -7.39
C GLN A 114 37.46 22.66 -6.70
N LYS A 115 37.25 22.45 -5.41
CA LYS A 115 37.88 21.38 -4.62
C LYS A 115 36.82 20.37 -4.21
N TRP A 116 37.20 19.10 -4.12
CA TRP A 116 36.34 18.10 -3.49
C TRP A 116 36.11 18.48 -2.02
N GLN A 117 34.87 18.40 -1.56
CA GLN A 117 34.49 18.62 -0.17
C GLN A 117 33.81 17.36 0.36
N PRO A 118 34.13 16.87 1.55
CA PRO A 118 33.49 15.70 2.12
C PRO A 118 31.99 15.95 2.32
N PRO A 119 31.14 14.91 2.21
CA PRO A 119 29.68 15.06 2.36
C PRO A 119 29.25 15.70 3.70
N SER A 120 30.09 15.59 4.74
CA SER A 120 29.82 16.15 6.07
C SER A 120 29.98 17.67 6.16
N GLU A 121 30.76 18.30 5.29
CA GLU A 121 31.06 19.74 5.37
C GLU A 121 30.07 20.61 4.58
N GLN A 122 29.37 20.03 3.60
CA GLN A 122 28.27 20.70 2.91
C GLN A 122 27.01 20.64 3.78
N GLY A 123 27.03 21.44 4.85
CA GLY A 123 25.93 21.62 5.78
C GLY A 123 24.61 21.91 5.07
N THR A 124 23.58 21.15 5.46
CA THR A 124 22.17 21.58 5.43
C THR A 124 21.33 21.34 4.17
N ARG A 125 21.61 20.34 3.31
CA ARG A 125 20.56 19.76 2.43
C ARG A 125 20.76 18.27 2.16
N HIS A 126 19.94 17.46 2.84
CA HIS A 126 19.62 16.05 2.58
C HIS A 126 20.81 15.07 2.46
N PRO A 127 21.02 14.18 3.46
CA PRO A 127 21.90 13.04 3.25
C PRO A 127 21.28 12.15 2.16
N LEU A 128 21.87 12.17 0.96
CA LEU A 128 21.70 11.12 -0.04
C LEU A 128 22.40 9.86 0.48
N SER A 129 21.90 9.33 1.60
CA SER A 129 22.22 8.00 2.08
C SER A 129 21.85 7.02 0.97
N LEU A 130 22.88 6.51 0.29
CA LEU A 130 22.84 5.32 -0.57
C LEU A 130 22.46 4.03 0.20
N SER A 131 22.00 4.15 1.46
CA SER A 131 21.34 3.08 2.17
C SER A 131 19.85 3.14 1.86
N HIS A 132 19.34 2.09 1.21
CA HIS A 132 17.92 1.80 1.02
C HIS A 132 17.22 1.54 2.38
N LYS A 133 17.22 2.56 3.24
CA LYS A 133 16.44 2.65 4.48
C LYS A 133 15.56 3.88 4.34
N PRO A 134 14.23 3.72 4.18
CA PRO A 134 13.33 4.86 4.13
C PRO A 134 13.55 5.71 5.38
N ALA A 135 13.67 7.02 5.18
CA ALA A 135 13.88 7.98 6.25
C ALA A 135 12.84 7.75 7.36
N LYS A 136 13.32 7.39 8.55
CA LYS A 136 12.56 7.17 9.78
C LYS A 136 11.73 8.42 10.12
N LYS A 137 10.51 8.53 9.58
CA LYS A 137 9.62 9.65 9.88
C LYS A 137 8.12 9.33 9.88
N ILE A 138 7.71 8.06 9.84
CA ILE A 138 6.29 7.75 10.04
C ILE A 138 6.13 6.50 10.91
N ASP A 139 5.73 6.75 12.16
CA ASP A 139 5.16 5.78 13.09
C ASP A 139 3.78 5.36 12.57
N VAL A 140 3.74 4.44 11.61
CA VAL A 140 2.49 4.03 10.94
C VAL A 140 2.28 2.55 11.10
N ALA A 141 1.31 2.21 11.94
CA ALA A 141 0.62 0.94 11.83
C ALA A 141 -0.06 0.88 10.45
N ARG A 142 0.43 0.05 9.52
CA ARG A 142 -0.25 -0.20 8.24
C ARG A 142 -1.21 -1.35 8.45
N VAL A 143 -2.51 -1.09 8.34
CA VAL A 143 -3.52 -2.14 8.34
C VAL A 143 -3.99 -2.35 6.91
N THR A 144 -3.89 -3.59 6.44
CA THR A 144 -4.21 -4.04 5.08
C THR A 144 -5.34 -5.06 5.17
N PHE A 145 -6.29 -4.97 4.25
CA PHE A 145 -7.47 -5.82 4.18
C PHE A 145 -7.56 -6.41 2.77
N ASP A 146 -7.21 -7.69 2.64
CA ASP A 146 -7.17 -8.36 1.34
C ASP A 146 -8.30 -9.38 1.26
N LEU A 147 -9.34 -9.08 0.46
CA LEU A 147 -10.44 -10.00 0.20
C LEU A 147 -10.12 -10.86 -1.03
N TYR A 148 -10.08 -12.18 -0.85
CA TYR A 148 -9.80 -13.13 -1.91
C TYR A 148 -10.84 -14.27 -1.92
N LYS A 149 -11.04 -14.92 -3.06
CA LYS A 149 -11.99 -16.05 -3.20
C LYS A 149 -11.21 -17.31 -3.56
N LEU A 150 -11.39 -18.39 -2.80
CA LEU A 150 -10.81 -19.71 -3.10
C LEU A 150 -11.62 -20.43 -4.18
N ASN A 151 -12.96 -20.29 -4.14
CA ASN A 151 -13.85 -20.81 -5.17
C ASN A 151 -14.74 -19.69 -5.74
N PRO A 152 -15.03 -19.70 -7.06
CA PRO A 152 -15.90 -18.70 -7.68
C PRO A 152 -17.36 -18.77 -7.19
N GLN A 153 -17.78 -19.90 -6.60
CA GLN A 153 -19.12 -20.12 -6.04
C GLN A 153 -19.30 -19.52 -4.63
N ASP A 154 -18.22 -19.06 -3.98
CA ASP A 154 -18.28 -18.50 -2.63
C ASP A 154 -18.78 -17.04 -2.67
N PHE A 155 -19.90 -16.75 -1.98
CA PHE A 155 -20.55 -15.43 -1.99
C PHE A 155 -19.68 -14.35 -1.33
N ILE A 156 -19.04 -14.70 -0.21
CA ILE A 156 -18.08 -13.86 0.52
C ILE A 156 -16.87 -14.77 0.75
N GLY A 157 -15.75 -14.42 0.12
CA GLY A 157 -14.52 -15.21 0.17
C GLY A 157 -13.82 -15.17 1.54
N CYS A 158 -12.51 -15.34 1.54
CA CYS A 158 -11.68 -15.17 2.73
C CYS A 158 -11.17 -13.73 2.80
N LEU A 159 -11.20 -13.12 3.97
CA LEU A 159 -10.69 -11.76 4.21
C LEU A 159 -9.42 -11.86 5.06
N ASN A 160 -8.27 -11.56 4.48
CA ASN A 160 -7.02 -11.41 5.23
C ASN A 160 -6.95 -10.00 5.83
N VAL A 161 -6.71 -9.91 7.13
CA VAL A 161 -6.44 -8.65 7.82
C VAL A 161 -5.00 -8.66 8.29
N LYS A 162 -4.16 -7.80 7.71
CA LYS A 162 -2.73 -7.70 8.02
C LYS A 162 -2.40 -6.34 8.60
N ALA A 163 -2.09 -6.27 9.89
CA ALA A 163 -1.60 -5.08 10.58
C ALA A 163 -0.08 -5.16 10.76
N THR A 164 0.68 -4.22 10.20
CA THR A 164 2.14 -4.10 10.37
C THR A 164 2.48 -2.84 11.16
N PHE A 165 3.04 -3.02 12.36
CA PHE A 165 3.49 -1.96 13.25
C PHE A 165 4.99 -1.75 13.11
N TYR A 166 5.41 -0.48 13.00
CA TYR A 166 6.82 -0.06 12.93
C TYR A 166 7.66 -0.82 11.88
N ASP A 167 7.03 -1.28 10.79
CA ASP A 167 7.62 -2.19 9.79
C ASP A 167 8.36 -3.42 10.36
N THR A 168 8.15 -3.75 11.64
CA THR A 168 8.89 -4.78 12.39
C THR A 168 7.96 -5.88 12.91
N TYR A 169 6.73 -5.53 13.25
CA TYR A 169 5.75 -6.47 13.78
C TYR A 169 4.56 -6.56 12.84
N SER A 170 4.45 -7.66 12.09
CA SER A 170 3.27 -7.96 11.27
C SER A 170 2.38 -8.97 11.98
N LEU A 171 1.10 -8.63 12.14
CA LEU A 171 0.03 -9.51 12.57
C LEU A 171 -0.93 -9.70 11.40
N SER A 172 -1.05 -10.92 10.89
CA SER A 172 -2.03 -11.28 9.84
C SER A 172 -3.04 -12.28 10.38
N TYR A 173 -4.31 -12.09 10.06
CA TYR A 173 -5.41 -12.97 10.43
C TYR A 173 -6.35 -13.21 9.25
N ASP A 174 -6.58 -14.47 8.90
CA ASP A 174 -7.52 -14.86 7.85
C ASP A 174 -8.91 -15.12 8.43
N LEU A 175 -9.86 -14.25 8.09
CA LEU A 175 -11.27 -14.43 8.37
C LEU A 175 -11.89 -15.28 7.25
N HIS A 176 -12.11 -16.57 7.53
CA HIS A 176 -12.89 -17.44 6.66
C HIS A 176 -14.38 -17.12 6.79
N CYS A 177 -14.95 -16.43 5.81
CA CYS A 177 -16.36 -16.05 5.82
C CYS A 177 -17.32 -17.16 5.33
N CYS A 178 -16.96 -18.44 5.50
CA CYS A 178 -17.80 -19.58 5.09
C CYS A 178 -19.22 -19.53 5.72
N GLY A 179 -19.37 -18.93 6.91
CA GLY A 179 -20.66 -18.74 7.59
C GLY A 179 -21.38 -17.41 7.25
N ALA A 180 -20.72 -16.46 6.60
CA ALA A 180 -21.24 -15.12 6.43
C ALA A 180 -22.51 -15.08 5.58
N LYS A 181 -22.67 -15.98 4.61
CA LYS A 181 -23.91 -16.10 3.82
C LYS A 181 -25.12 -16.44 4.69
N ARG A 182 -24.96 -17.35 5.66
CA ARG A 182 -26.03 -17.74 6.58
C ARG A 182 -26.38 -16.60 7.53
N ILE A 183 -25.34 -15.99 8.13
CA ILE A 183 -25.51 -14.87 9.05
C ILE A 183 -26.17 -13.68 8.34
N MET A 184 -25.71 -13.34 7.14
CA MET A 184 -26.28 -12.24 6.35
C MET A 184 -27.73 -12.53 5.96
N LYS A 185 -28.05 -13.77 5.57
CA LYS A 185 -29.44 -14.16 5.26
C LYS A 185 -30.34 -14.04 6.48
N GLU A 186 -29.88 -14.48 7.65
CA GLU A 186 -30.63 -14.37 8.90
C GLU A 186 -30.77 -12.92 9.34
N ALA A 187 -29.72 -12.10 9.25
CA ALA A 187 -29.76 -10.67 9.55
C ALA A 187 -30.71 -9.91 8.63
N PHE A 188 -30.66 -10.18 7.33
CA PHE A 188 -31.59 -9.59 6.36
C PHE A 188 -33.03 -10.02 6.63
N ARG A 189 -33.25 -11.29 7.02
CA ARG A 189 -34.58 -11.77 7.42
C ARG A 189 -35.08 -11.05 8.68
N TRP A 190 -34.24 -10.86 9.69
CA TRP A 190 -34.59 -10.08 10.89
C TRP A 190 -34.90 -8.62 10.56
N ALA A 191 -34.13 -8.00 9.66
CA ALA A 191 -34.38 -6.63 9.21
C ALA A 191 -35.70 -6.52 8.44
N LEU A 192 -36.01 -7.47 7.56
CA LEU A 192 -37.30 -7.50 6.87
C LEU A 192 -38.47 -7.69 7.85
N PHE A 193 -38.35 -8.61 8.82
CA PHE A 193 -39.39 -8.81 9.82
C PHE A 193 -39.58 -7.58 10.71
N SER A 194 -38.51 -6.90 11.11
CA SER A 194 -38.63 -5.68 11.91
C SER A 194 -39.28 -4.56 11.09
N MET A 195 -38.89 -4.38 9.82
CA MET A 195 -39.52 -3.40 8.92
C MET A 195 -41.00 -3.70 8.72
N GLN A 196 -41.37 -4.96 8.48
CA GLN A 196 -42.77 -5.35 8.31
C GLN A 196 -43.58 -5.16 9.60
N ALA A 197 -43.01 -5.52 10.76
CA ALA A 197 -43.64 -5.30 12.06
C ALA A 197 -43.84 -3.81 12.33
N THR A 198 -42.81 -2.98 12.10
CA THR A 198 -42.92 -1.52 12.20
C THR A 198 -43.97 -0.97 11.24
N GLY A 199 -44.05 -1.48 10.01
CA GLY A 199 -45.08 -1.10 9.03
C GLY A 199 -46.49 -1.42 9.51
N HIS A 200 -46.73 -2.64 10.01
CA HIS A 200 -48.04 -3.01 10.57
C HIS A 200 -48.39 -2.23 11.85
N VAL A 201 -47.41 -1.93 12.70
CA VAL A 201 -47.61 -1.09 13.89
C VAL A 201 -48.02 0.32 13.45
N LEU A 202 -47.32 0.94 12.50
CA LEU A 202 -47.64 2.29 12.02
C LEU A 202 -49.01 2.35 11.31
N LEU A 203 -49.34 1.37 10.47
CA LEU A 203 -50.66 1.33 9.82
C LEU A 203 -51.78 1.04 10.83
N GLY A 204 -51.54 0.14 11.78
CA GLY A 204 -52.49 -0.19 12.84
C GLY A 204 -52.76 1.00 13.77
N THR A 205 -51.70 1.73 14.17
CA THR A 205 -51.86 2.95 14.96
C THR A 205 -52.55 4.05 14.16
N SER A 206 -52.23 4.22 12.88
CA SER A 206 -52.92 5.19 12.01
C SER A 206 -54.42 4.89 11.87
N CYS A 207 -54.82 3.64 11.64
CA CYS A 207 -56.23 3.26 11.56
C CYS A 207 -56.96 3.46 12.88
N TYR A 208 -56.30 3.15 14.01
CA TYR A 208 -56.88 3.37 15.34
C TYR A 208 -57.09 4.85 15.64
N LEU A 209 -56.11 5.70 15.28
CA LEU A 209 -56.22 7.15 15.42
C LEU A 209 -57.32 7.72 14.52
N GLN A 210 -57.46 7.23 13.28
CA GLN A 210 -58.55 7.65 12.38
C GLN A 210 -59.93 7.34 12.99
N GLN A 211 -60.13 6.12 13.54
CA GLN A 211 -61.38 5.74 14.18
C GLN A 211 -61.70 6.58 15.43
N LEU A 212 -60.68 6.95 16.21
CA LEU A 212 -60.82 7.84 17.36
C LEU A 212 -61.21 9.27 16.95
N LEU A 213 -60.64 9.77 15.85
CA LEU A 213 -60.97 11.08 15.29
C LEU A 213 -62.40 11.08 14.72
N ASP A 214 -62.76 10.08 13.93
CA ASP A 214 -64.11 9.94 13.35
C ASP A 214 -65.19 9.83 14.45
N ALA A 215 -64.92 9.08 15.54
CA ALA A 215 -65.84 8.98 16.69
C ALA A 215 -65.99 10.29 17.48
N THR A 216 -65.02 11.21 17.37
CA THR A 216 -65.07 12.51 18.04
C THR A 216 -65.85 13.54 17.21
N GLU A 217 -65.90 13.40 15.88
CA GLU A 217 -66.61 14.33 14.99
C GLU A 217 -68.13 14.05 14.82
N GLU A 218 -68.61 12.84 15.15
CA GLU A 218 -70.05 12.47 15.09
C GLU A 218 -70.97 13.22 16.10
N GLY A 219 -70.45 14.27 16.77
CA GLY A 219 -71.23 15.21 17.58
C GLY A 219 -71.93 16.34 16.82
N GLN A 220 -71.83 16.42 15.47
CA GLN A 220 -72.54 17.42 14.66
C GLN A 220 -73.46 16.79 13.59
N PRO A 221 -74.74 17.24 13.46
CA PRO A 221 -75.73 16.57 12.62
C PRO A 221 -75.53 16.89 11.12
N PRO A 222 -75.60 15.88 10.21
CA PRO A 222 -75.18 16.05 8.83
C PRO A 222 -76.30 16.57 7.92
N LYS A 223 -76.02 17.64 7.17
CA LYS A 223 -76.80 18.10 6.01
C LYS A 223 -76.06 17.80 4.71
N GLY A 224 -76.67 16.96 3.87
CA GLY A 224 -76.57 17.10 2.41
C GLY A 224 -75.59 16.18 1.66
N LYS A 225 -76.13 15.04 1.22
CA LYS A 225 -75.93 14.38 -0.09
C LYS A 225 -74.72 14.80 -0.95
N ALA A 226 -73.79 13.88 -1.16
CA ALA A 226 -73.23 13.47 -2.47
C ALA A 226 -72.02 12.57 -2.21
N SER A 227 -72.16 11.27 -2.44
CA SER A 227 -71.63 10.64 -3.66
C SER A 227 -70.19 10.16 -3.48
N SER A 228 -70.09 8.84 -3.35
CA SER A 228 -69.13 7.99 -4.06
C SER A 228 -67.68 7.97 -3.59
N LEU A 229 -67.11 6.75 -3.60
CA LEU A 229 -65.67 6.41 -3.66
C LEU A 229 -64.95 6.51 -2.30
N ILE A 230 -64.64 5.44 -1.56
CA ILE A 230 -63.78 4.29 -1.90
C ILE A 230 -63.51 3.53 -0.56
N PRO A 231 -63.51 2.17 -0.51
CA PRO A 231 -62.51 1.51 0.32
C PRO A 231 -61.68 0.56 -0.55
N THR A 232 -60.67 1.12 -1.21
CA THR A 232 -59.69 0.42 -2.03
C THR A 232 -58.46 0.24 -1.16
N CYS A 233 -58.45 -0.78 -0.30
CA CYS A 233 -57.23 -1.13 0.45
C CYS A 233 -57.07 -2.63 0.74
N LEU A 234 -57.66 -3.53 -0.07
CA LEU A 234 -57.64 -4.97 0.21
C LEU A 234 -57.24 -5.89 -0.95
N LYS A 235 -56.46 -5.42 -1.95
CA LYS A 235 -56.09 -6.29 -3.09
C LYS A 235 -54.68 -6.20 -3.67
N ILE A 236 -53.68 -5.72 -2.94
CA ILE A 236 -52.29 -5.74 -3.44
C ILE A 236 -51.41 -6.49 -2.44
N LEU A 237 -50.81 -7.60 -2.91
CA LEU A 237 -49.86 -8.53 -2.26
C LEU A 237 -50.45 -9.83 -1.66
N GLN A 238 -50.90 -10.71 -2.56
CA GLN A 238 -50.72 -12.16 -2.47
C GLN A 238 -49.98 -12.61 -3.73
#